data_AF-A0A3M6Y8Z2-F1
#
_entry.id   AF-A0A3M6Y8Z2-F1
#
_cell.length_a   1.000
_cell.length_b   1.000
_cell.length_c   1.000
_cell.angle_alpha   90.00
_cell.angle_beta   90.00
_cell.angle_gamma   90.00
#
_symmetry.space_group_name_H-M   'P 1'
#
loop_
_entity.id
_entity.type
_entity.pdbx_description
1 polymer ?
#
loop_
_entity_poly.entity_id
_entity_poly.type
_entity_poly.pdbx_seq_one_letter_code
_entity_poly.pdbx_strand_id
1 'polypeptide(L)'
;MKAGLLSVAGLSALAVAQPHGQAHRHLHKKDVVTETQMATATAPRAVVYVDANGNQLYTSWGGDSNTQPTQAPEPYSAPEEEEETTSSPAPQPTPETTEAPAPSYAEPTTSAAPAPTSTSSGSDSSEGSDSSIDASGYSISYSPYNSDGTCKDQSQVDMDFEQISGYSMVRTYGTDCNQTATVLTAARAHNMKLFAGIFDISNIDGEVSNIIDATNGDFSNIHTISVGNELVNNGQHSVSDVVSALNNARGQLSGAGYNGNIVTVDTFVAMIANPELCEASDYAAANCHAFFDGGVSAEGAGDFVLSQAQQVSKACGGKNTWITESGWPTQGSSNGAAVPGTANQRTAIDSLKSAFSGNLILFTAYNDMWKSNNAGTYGAEQFWGMYGNAPSS
;
A
#
# COMPACT_ATOMS: atom_id res chain seq x y z
N MET A 1 31.02 29.82 -14.16
CA MET A 1 31.99 28.71 -13.96
C MET A 1 31.45 27.81 -12.87
N LYS A 2 31.51 26.51 -13.15
CA LYS A 2 30.97 25.33 -12.47
C LYS A 2 30.91 25.38 -10.93
N ALA A 3 29.78 24.92 -10.36
CA ALA A 3 29.73 24.36 -9.01
C ALA A 3 29.04 22.98 -9.11
N GLY A 4 29.81 21.93 -8.84
CA GLY A 4 29.36 20.54 -8.86
C GLY A 4 28.95 20.07 -7.47
N LEU A 5 27.91 19.23 -7.43
CA LEU A 5 27.56 18.39 -6.30
C LEU A 5 28.62 17.30 -6.12
N LEU A 6 28.99 17.02 -4.87
CA LEU A 6 29.74 15.84 -4.47
C LEU A 6 29.08 15.26 -3.22
N SER A 7 28.38 14.14 -3.41
CA SER A 7 27.89 13.25 -2.37
C SER A 7 29.05 12.41 -1.83
N VAL A 8 29.09 12.16 -0.52
CA VAL A 8 30.02 11.19 0.09
C VAL A 8 29.23 10.25 0.98
N ALA A 9 29.32 8.97 0.64
CA ALA A 9 28.84 7.81 1.39
C ALA A 9 29.82 7.46 2.53
N GLY A 10 29.27 7.02 3.67
CA GLY A 10 30.03 6.48 4.79
C GLY A 10 29.76 4.98 4.99
N LEU A 11 30.72 4.15 4.58
CA LEU A 11 30.83 2.74 4.98
C LEU A 11 31.29 2.65 6.43
N SER A 12 30.82 1.65 7.18
CA SER A 12 31.55 1.09 8.33
C SER A 12 31.26 -0.40 8.47
N ALA A 13 32.34 -1.17 8.59
CA ALA A 13 32.41 -2.62 8.46
C ALA A 13 32.29 -3.37 9.80
N LEU A 14 31.94 -4.65 9.66
CA LEU A 14 31.81 -5.71 10.66
C LEU A 14 33.07 -5.98 11.49
N ALA A 15 32.87 -6.47 12.73
CA ALA A 15 33.79 -7.40 13.38
C ALA A 15 33.02 -8.42 14.25
N VAL A 16 33.23 -9.71 13.96
CA VAL A 16 32.67 -10.88 14.65
C VAL A 16 33.72 -11.43 15.62
N ALA A 17 33.31 -11.85 16.83
CA ALA A 17 34.09 -12.78 17.65
C ALA A 17 33.23 -13.56 18.66
N GLN A 18 33.24 -14.89 18.53
CA GLN A 18 33.07 -15.95 19.55
C GLN A 18 34.16 -17.02 19.24
N PRO A 19 34.47 -18.07 20.05
CA PRO A 19 33.79 -18.63 21.24
C PRO A 19 34.70 -19.14 22.41
N HIS A 20 34.11 -19.53 23.55
CA HIS A 20 34.18 -20.87 24.21
C HIS A 20 33.85 -20.80 25.71
N GLY A 21 33.07 -21.78 26.19
CA GLY A 21 32.51 -21.82 27.54
C GLY A 21 33.28 -22.64 28.58
N GLN A 22 32.99 -22.35 29.86
CA GLN A 22 33.08 -23.29 30.98
C GLN A 22 32.12 -22.82 32.09
N ALA A 23 31.37 -23.77 32.64
CA ALA A 23 30.30 -23.55 33.61
C ALA A 23 30.83 -23.34 35.03
N HIS A 24 30.43 -22.25 35.72
CA HIS A 24 30.36 -22.20 37.18
C HIS A 24 29.31 -21.17 37.67
N ARG A 25 28.34 -21.70 38.43
CA ARG A 25 27.51 -21.13 39.53
C ARG A 25 27.24 -19.62 39.60
N HIS A 26 25.94 -19.33 39.59
CA HIS A 26 25.26 -18.04 39.76
C HIS A 26 25.75 -17.17 40.93
N LEU A 27 26.10 -15.92 40.60
CA LEU A 27 26.01 -14.75 41.46
C LEU A 27 25.28 -13.69 40.64
N HIS A 28 24.06 -13.32 41.07
CA HIS A 28 23.29 -12.22 40.45
C HIS A 28 24.05 -10.91 40.63
N LYS A 29 24.73 -10.45 39.57
CA LYS A 29 25.09 -9.04 39.41
C LYS A 29 23.86 -8.35 38.81
N LYS A 30 23.36 -7.32 39.51
CA LYS A 30 22.37 -6.40 38.94
C LYS A 30 23.05 -5.63 37.82
N ASP A 31 22.65 -5.89 36.58
CA ASP A 31 23.03 -5.05 35.45
C ASP A 31 22.26 -3.72 35.58
N VAL A 32 22.99 -2.62 35.68
CA VAL A 32 22.39 -1.28 35.61
C VAL A 32 22.07 -1.03 34.14
N VAL A 33 20.80 -1.18 33.78
CA VAL A 33 20.30 -0.76 32.46
C VAL A 33 20.25 0.77 32.48
N THR A 34 21.08 1.41 31.68
CA THR A 34 21.00 2.86 31.46
C THR A 34 20.14 3.09 30.23
N GLU A 35 18.87 3.46 30.44
CA GLU A 35 18.00 3.89 29.35
C GLU A 35 18.28 5.36 29.04
N THR A 36 18.85 5.65 27.86
CA THR A 36 19.08 7.03 27.42
C THR A 36 17.85 7.50 26.65
N GLN A 37 16.98 8.27 27.28
CA GLN A 37 15.88 8.93 26.58
C GLN A 37 16.38 10.24 25.96
N MET A 38 16.33 10.33 24.62
CA MET A 38 16.66 11.55 23.88
C MET A 38 15.39 12.37 23.67
N ALA A 39 15.25 13.49 24.37
CA ALA A 39 14.18 14.45 24.12
C ALA A 39 14.58 15.39 22.96
N THR A 40 13.86 15.33 21.85
CA THR A 40 14.04 16.27 20.73
C THR A 40 13.03 17.40 20.86
N ALA A 41 13.51 18.62 21.11
CA ALA A 41 12.68 19.83 21.11
C ALA A 41 12.93 20.64 19.84
N THR A 42 11.89 20.85 19.03
CA THR A 42 11.96 21.69 17.83
C THR A 42 11.65 23.14 18.21
N ALA A 43 12.67 24.00 18.25
CA ALA A 43 12.49 25.44 18.42
C ALA A 43 12.46 26.14 17.04
N PRO A 44 11.55 27.10 16.81
CA PRO A 44 11.24 27.58 15.46
C PRO A 44 12.35 28.35 14.74
N ARG A 45 13.48 28.70 15.37
CA ARG A 45 14.62 29.40 14.74
C ARG A 45 15.93 29.18 15.50
N ALA A 46 16.76 28.24 15.05
CA ALA A 46 18.13 28.06 15.52
C ALA A 46 19.12 28.83 14.63
N VAL A 47 20.00 29.64 15.22
CA VAL A 47 21.15 30.21 14.53
C VAL A 47 22.42 29.64 15.16
N VAL A 48 23.21 28.89 14.39
CA VAL A 48 24.49 28.31 14.83
C VAL A 48 25.63 29.23 14.42
N TYR A 49 26.42 29.68 15.40
CA TYR A 49 27.62 30.48 15.17
C TYR A 49 28.83 29.54 15.10
N VAL A 50 29.63 29.67 14.04
CA VAL A 50 30.85 28.88 13.81
C VAL A 50 32.06 29.79 13.67
N ASP A 51 33.24 29.28 13.99
CA ASP A 51 34.52 29.96 13.72
C ASP A 51 34.89 29.89 12.22
N ALA A 52 36.01 30.52 11.86
CA ALA A 52 36.51 30.53 10.48
C ALA A 52 36.92 29.14 9.93
N ASN A 53 37.02 28.12 10.80
CA ASN A 53 37.35 26.75 10.46
C ASN A 53 36.10 25.83 10.45
N GLY A 54 34.91 26.39 10.69
CA GLY A 54 33.65 25.64 10.71
C GLY A 54 33.35 24.95 12.04
N ASN A 55 34.12 25.20 13.11
CA ASN A 55 33.82 24.64 14.42
C ASN A 55 32.71 25.43 15.10
N GLN A 56 31.74 24.74 15.68
CA GLN A 56 30.63 25.36 16.39
C GLN A 56 31.12 26.07 17.66
N LEU A 57 30.76 27.36 17.78
CA LEU A 57 31.01 28.18 18.96
C LEU A 57 29.83 28.13 19.92
N TYR A 58 28.63 28.50 19.44
CA TYR A 58 27.38 28.40 20.21
C TYR A 58 26.16 28.49 19.29
N THR A 59 24.97 28.27 19.84
CA THR A 59 23.70 28.35 19.11
C THR A 59 22.74 29.28 19.85
N SER A 60 22.13 30.23 19.14
CA SER A 60 21.08 31.09 19.69
C SER A 60 19.71 30.65 19.19
N TRP A 61 18.70 30.80 20.04
CA TRP A 61 17.31 30.47 19.73
C TRP A 61 16.47 31.75 19.86
N GLY A 62 15.79 32.17 18.78
CA GLY A 62 15.05 33.44 18.73
C GLY A 62 13.53 33.26 18.71
N GLY A 63 12.84 33.76 19.74
CA GLY A 63 11.38 33.80 19.90
C GLY A 63 11.01 34.33 21.30
N ASP A 64 9.85 34.99 21.43
CA ASP A 64 9.49 35.89 22.54
C ASP A 64 9.87 35.45 23.96
N SER A 65 10.38 36.41 24.72
CA SER A 65 10.61 36.34 26.15
C SER A 65 9.30 36.06 26.90
N ASN A 66 8.99 34.77 27.15
CA ASN A 66 8.46 34.20 28.41
C ASN A 66 7.93 32.77 28.22
N THR A 67 8.73 31.84 27.67
CA THR A 67 8.45 30.40 27.80
C THR A 67 9.72 29.70 28.30
N GLN A 68 9.78 29.50 29.61
CA GLN A 68 10.77 28.62 30.22
C GLN A 68 10.53 27.19 29.68
N PRO A 69 11.58 26.43 29.34
CA PRO A 69 11.43 25.02 29.01
C PRO A 69 10.72 24.30 30.17
N THR A 70 9.63 23.61 29.88
CA THR A 70 8.94 22.76 30.86
C THR A 70 9.95 21.82 31.51
N GLN A 71 9.99 21.79 32.84
CA GLN A 71 10.85 20.85 33.58
C GLN A 71 10.53 19.42 33.14
N ALA A 72 11.58 18.62 32.99
CA ALA A 72 11.45 17.19 32.74
C ALA A 72 10.58 16.55 33.85
N PRO A 73 9.67 15.61 33.51
CA PRO A 73 8.92 14.89 34.53
C PRO A 73 9.88 14.12 35.46
N GLU A 74 9.54 14.10 36.75
CA GLU A 74 10.22 13.28 37.77
C GLU A 74 10.28 11.81 37.31
N PRO A 75 11.42 11.11 37.54
CA PRO A 75 11.54 9.71 37.15
C PRO A 75 10.50 8.85 37.85
N TYR A 76 9.83 8.00 37.07
CA TYR A 76 8.85 7.03 37.54
C TYR A 76 9.52 5.99 38.46
N SER A 77 9.05 5.87 39.70
CA SER A 77 9.38 4.76 40.60
C SER A 77 8.35 3.64 40.43
N ALA A 78 8.79 2.48 39.95
CA ALA A 78 7.97 1.28 39.89
C ALA A 78 7.62 0.76 41.30
N PRO A 79 6.40 0.23 41.55
CA PRO A 79 6.07 -0.41 42.83
C PRO A 79 6.88 -1.69 43.05
N GLU A 80 7.22 -1.96 44.31
CA GLU A 80 7.92 -3.16 44.78
C GLU A 80 7.06 -4.42 44.57
N GLU A 81 7.62 -5.43 43.90
CA GLU A 81 7.00 -6.75 43.68
C GLU A 81 6.92 -7.52 45.01
N GLU A 82 5.70 -7.87 45.46
CA GLU A 82 5.51 -8.82 46.58
C GLU A 82 5.82 -10.24 46.10
N GLU A 83 6.70 -10.94 46.83
CA GLU A 83 7.07 -12.34 46.58
C GLU A 83 5.86 -13.28 46.80
N GLU A 84 5.38 -13.92 45.73
CA GLU A 84 4.45 -15.06 45.84
C GLU A 84 5.18 -16.31 46.35
N THR A 85 4.60 -16.91 47.40
CA THR A 85 5.08 -18.14 48.02
C THR A 85 4.64 -19.37 47.22
N THR A 86 5.60 -20.26 46.98
CA THR A 86 5.46 -21.53 46.24
C THR A 86 4.52 -22.52 46.94
N SER A 87 3.58 -23.13 46.20
CA SER A 87 2.93 -24.38 46.61
C SER A 87 2.88 -25.42 45.48
N SER A 88 3.00 -26.68 45.92
CA SER A 88 3.35 -27.93 45.20
C SER A 88 2.37 -28.37 44.09
N PRO A 89 2.85 -29.08 43.04
CA PRO A 89 1.99 -29.58 41.97
C PRO A 89 1.13 -30.78 42.39
N ALA A 90 -0.15 -30.75 42.00
CA ALA A 90 -1.10 -31.86 42.12
C ALA A 90 -1.09 -32.75 40.85
N PRO A 91 -1.39 -34.06 40.96
CA PRO A 91 -1.18 -35.03 39.88
C PRO A 91 -2.22 -34.96 38.75
N GLN A 92 -1.72 -35.15 37.53
CA GLN A 92 -2.45 -35.22 36.26
C GLN A 92 -3.28 -36.52 36.15
N PRO A 93 -4.56 -36.48 35.75
CA PRO A 93 -5.32 -37.68 35.42
C PRO A 93 -5.04 -38.15 33.98
N THR A 94 -4.86 -39.46 33.88
CA THR A 94 -4.66 -40.30 32.69
C THR A 94 -5.88 -40.28 31.76
N PRO A 95 -5.70 -40.34 30.41
CA PRO A 95 -6.83 -40.41 29.48
C PRO A 95 -7.52 -41.78 29.52
N GLU A 96 -8.85 -41.77 29.68
CA GLU A 96 -9.70 -42.95 29.55
C GLU A 96 -9.90 -43.33 28.08
N THR A 97 -9.66 -44.61 27.81
CA THR A 97 -9.89 -45.32 26.56
C THR A 97 -11.40 -45.51 26.37
N THR A 98 -12.01 -44.85 25.39
CA THR A 98 -13.36 -45.20 24.93
C THR A 98 -13.25 -46.09 23.70
N GLU A 99 -13.67 -47.34 23.91
CA GLU A 99 -13.75 -48.42 22.94
C GLU A 99 -14.87 -48.17 21.91
N ALA A 100 -14.51 -48.24 20.63
CA ALA A 100 -15.43 -48.15 19.51
C ALA A 100 -16.07 -49.52 19.23
N PRO A 101 -17.39 -49.61 18.99
CA PRO A 101 -17.99 -50.79 18.39
C PRO A 101 -18.01 -50.67 16.85
N ALA A 102 -17.61 -51.75 16.18
CA ALA A 102 -17.87 -52.02 14.76
C ALA A 102 -18.50 -53.43 14.65
N PRO A 103 -19.08 -53.88 13.51
CA PRO A 103 -19.56 -53.16 12.31
C PRO A 103 -21.03 -53.54 11.95
N SER A 104 -21.63 -52.84 11.00
CA SER A 104 -22.78 -53.37 10.24
C SER A 104 -22.51 -53.25 8.75
N TYR A 105 -22.60 -54.40 8.08
CA TYR A 105 -22.42 -54.61 6.65
C TYR A 105 -23.59 -54.03 5.83
N ALA A 106 -23.27 -53.39 4.71
CA ALA A 106 -24.13 -53.35 3.53
C ALA A 106 -23.25 -53.48 2.28
N GLU A 107 -23.57 -54.46 1.45
CA GLU A 107 -22.87 -54.86 0.22
C GLU A 107 -23.01 -53.85 -0.93
N PRO A 108 -22.14 -53.93 -1.95
CA PRO A 108 -21.90 -52.86 -2.91
C PRO A 108 -22.81 -52.95 -4.14
N THR A 109 -23.09 -51.80 -4.75
CA THR A 109 -23.58 -51.74 -6.14
C THR A 109 -22.51 -51.11 -7.03
N THR A 110 -22.19 -51.85 -8.08
CA THR A 110 -21.22 -51.58 -9.13
C THR A 110 -21.72 -50.49 -10.09
N SER A 111 -20.83 -49.57 -10.49
CA SER A 111 -20.89 -49.01 -11.85
C SER A 111 -19.52 -48.49 -12.27
N ALA A 112 -19.18 -48.80 -13.51
CA ALA A 112 -17.83 -48.88 -14.05
C ALA A 112 -17.27 -47.53 -14.55
N ALA A 113 -15.95 -47.41 -14.47
CA ALA A 113 -15.14 -46.45 -15.21
C ALA A 113 -15.00 -46.85 -16.69
N PRO A 114 -14.71 -45.91 -17.58
CA PRO A 114 -13.89 -46.18 -18.75
C PRO A 114 -12.50 -45.53 -18.62
N ALA A 115 -11.50 -46.30 -19.02
CA ALA A 115 -10.10 -45.90 -19.19
C ALA A 115 -9.86 -45.31 -20.61
N PRO A 116 -8.67 -44.75 -20.90
CA PRO A 116 -8.47 -43.64 -21.84
C PRO A 116 -8.22 -44.07 -23.29
N THR A 117 -8.30 -43.12 -24.22
CA THR A 117 -7.73 -43.24 -25.56
C THR A 117 -6.72 -42.11 -25.78
N SER A 118 -5.54 -42.49 -26.27
CA SER A 118 -4.37 -41.64 -26.43
C SER A 118 -4.18 -41.15 -27.87
N THR A 119 -3.55 -39.98 -27.98
CA THR A 119 -2.58 -39.54 -29.00
C THR A 119 -3.09 -38.96 -30.33
N SER A 120 -2.83 -37.67 -30.55
CA SER A 120 -2.04 -37.23 -31.70
C SER A 120 -1.18 -36.01 -31.35
N SER A 121 0.10 -36.12 -31.67
CA SER A 121 1.12 -35.08 -31.56
C SER A 121 0.83 -33.86 -32.43
N GLY A 122 1.17 -32.69 -31.92
CA GLY A 122 1.29 -31.44 -32.67
C GLY A 122 2.15 -30.49 -31.86
N SER A 123 3.45 -30.51 -32.15
CA SER A 123 4.42 -29.51 -31.73
C SER A 123 4.07 -28.17 -32.36
N ASP A 124 3.82 -27.14 -31.56
CA ASP A 124 4.42 -25.83 -31.83
C ASP A 124 4.66 -25.05 -30.55
N SER A 125 5.70 -24.25 -30.62
CA SER A 125 6.34 -23.50 -29.57
C SER A 125 5.72 -22.11 -29.49
N SER A 126 5.68 -21.53 -28.28
CA SER A 126 5.81 -20.10 -28.00
C SER A 126 5.11 -19.09 -28.93
N GLU A 127 4.13 -18.37 -28.40
CA GLU A 127 4.21 -16.91 -28.21
C GLU A 127 2.96 -16.39 -27.50
N GLY A 128 3.17 -15.31 -26.73
CA GLY A 128 2.33 -14.88 -25.60
C GLY A 128 0.85 -14.67 -25.92
N SER A 129 0.03 -15.08 -24.96
CA SER A 129 -1.34 -14.63 -24.84
C SER A 129 -1.33 -13.14 -24.51
N ASP A 130 -1.40 -12.32 -25.55
CA ASP A 130 -1.88 -10.94 -25.47
C ASP A 130 -3.37 -11.01 -25.12
N SER A 131 -3.68 -11.16 -23.83
CA SER A 131 -5.03 -10.91 -23.34
C SER A 131 -5.23 -9.42 -23.41
N SER A 132 -5.98 -8.94 -24.40
CA SER A 132 -6.38 -7.53 -24.55
C SER A 132 -6.98 -7.00 -23.25
N ILE A 133 -6.15 -6.33 -22.46
CA ILE A 133 -6.52 -5.62 -21.22
C ILE A 133 -7.15 -4.29 -21.64
N ASP A 134 -8.32 -4.34 -22.28
CA ASP A 134 -9.03 -3.12 -22.68
C ASP A 134 -10.26 -2.96 -21.81
N ALA A 135 -10.08 -2.26 -20.68
CA ALA A 135 -11.18 -1.48 -20.14
C ALA A 135 -11.49 -0.40 -21.19
N SER A 136 -12.58 -0.56 -21.95
CA SER A 136 -12.98 0.45 -22.92
C SER A 136 -13.37 1.73 -22.17
N GLY A 137 -12.49 2.73 -22.16
CA GLY A 137 -12.70 4.00 -21.48
C GLY A 137 -11.92 4.15 -20.18
N TYR A 138 -11.88 5.37 -19.65
CA TYR A 138 -11.09 5.73 -18.46
C TYR A 138 -11.58 5.02 -17.20
N SER A 139 -10.71 4.93 -16.21
CA SER A 139 -11.02 4.45 -14.86
C SER A 139 -10.82 5.57 -13.84
N ILE A 140 -11.40 5.42 -12.65
CA ILE A 140 -11.29 6.42 -11.58
C ILE A 140 -11.08 5.75 -10.22
N SER A 141 -10.34 6.39 -9.31
CA SER A 141 -10.26 5.92 -7.92
C SER A 141 -11.36 6.53 -7.05
N TYR A 142 -11.73 5.84 -5.99
CA TYR A 142 -12.71 6.29 -5.01
C TYR A 142 -12.38 5.76 -3.61
N SER A 143 -12.52 6.61 -2.59
CA SER A 143 -12.33 6.28 -1.18
C SER A 143 -13.66 6.46 -0.44
N PRO A 144 -14.29 5.40 0.10
CA PRO A 144 -15.61 5.49 0.74
C PRO A 144 -15.54 5.93 2.21
N TYR A 145 -14.87 7.05 2.47
CA TYR A 145 -14.80 7.66 3.79
C TYR A 145 -15.51 9.02 3.79
N ASN A 146 -16.22 9.31 4.88
CA ASN A 146 -16.74 10.65 5.14
C ASN A 146 -15.59 11.64 5.37
N SER A 147 -15.91 12.93 5.39
CA SER A 147 -14.90 13.98 5.59
C SER A 147 -14.17 13.89 6.93
N ASP A 148 -14.77 13.24 7.93
CA ASP A 148 -14.18 12.98 9.25
C ASP A 148 -13.44 11.65 9.36
N GLY A 149 -13.33 10.90 8.25
CA GLY A 149 -12.68 9.60 8.18
C GLY A 149 -13.55 8.42 8.62
N THR A 150 -14.81 8.65 8.99
CA THR A 150 -15.74 7.55 9.29
C THR A 150 -16.16 6.79 8.03
N CYS A 151 -16.52 5.53 8.18
CA CYS A 151 -16.97 4.67 7.09
C CYS A 151 -18.26 5.19 6.46
N LYS A 152 -18.35 5.16 5.13
CA LYS A 152 -19.63 5.33 4.42
C LYS A 152 -20.44 4.03 4.42
N ASP A 153 -21.75 4.16 4.60
CA ASP A 153 -22.68 3.05 4.36
C ASP A 153 -23.04 2.90 2.87
N GLN A 154 -23.81 1.86 2.52
CA GLN A 154 -24.22 1.61 1.14
C GLN A 154 -24.97 2.79 0.53
N SER A 155 -25.86 3.44 1.28
CA SER A 155 -26.67 4.55 0.76
C SER A 155 -25.81 5.76 0.43
N GLN A 156 -24.79 6.02 1.24
CA GLN A 156 -23.81 7.07 0.99
C GLN A 156 -22.94 6.77 -0.23
N VAL A 157 -22.48 5.53 -0.37
CA VAL A 157 -21.73 5.10 -1.57
C VAL A 157 -22.61 5.19 -2.83
N ASP A 158 -23.87 4.80 -2.75
CA ASP A 158 -24.79 4.90 -3.89
C ASP A 158 -25.02 6.36 -4.30
N MET A 159 -25.26 7.27 -3.34
CA MET A 159 -25.39 8.72 -3.59
C MET A 159 -24.15 9.31 -4.27
N ASP A 160 -22.97 8.86 -3.86
CA ASP A 160 -21.72 9.28 -4.49
C ASP A 160 -21.57 8.76 -5.92
N PHE A 161 -22.02 7.54 -6.19
CA PHE A 161 -21.94 6.96 -7.54
C PHE A 161 -22.93 7.59 -8.52
N GLU A 162 -24.01 8.25 -8.05
CA GLU A 162 -24.96 8.97 -8.93
C GLU A 162 -24.28 10.02 -9.83
N GLN A 163 -23.18 10.63 -9.38
CA GLN A 163 -22.44 11.63 -10.16
C GLN A 163 -21.27 11.03 -10.95
N ILE A 164 -20.82 9.82 -10.59
CA ILE A 164 -19.71 9.14 -11.26
C ILE A 164 -20.23 8.50 -12.55
N SER A 165 -19.77 9.01 -13.68
CA SER A 165 -20.21 8.56 -15.01
C SER A 165 -19.09 8.63 -16.04
N GLY A 166 -19.19 7.80 -17.08
CA GLY A 166 -18.21 7.76 -18.17
C GLY A 166 -16.91 7.01 -17.85
N TYR A 167 -16.91 6.20 -16.78
CA TYR A 167 -15.80 5.34 -16.40
C TYR A 167 -16.18 3.87 -16.54
N SER A 168 -15.20 3.03 -16.88
CA SER A 168 -15.35 1.58 -17.05
C SER A 168 -15.01 0.79 -15.80
N MET A 169 -14.23 1.39 -14.89
CA MET A 169 -13.74 0.75 -13.67
C MET A 169 -13.53 1.76 -12.56
N VAL A 170 -13.78 1.34 -11.32
CA VAL A 170 -13.44 2.07 -10.09
C VAL A 170 -12.34 1.34 -9.33
N ARG A 171 -11.39 2.08 -8.76
CA ARG A 171 -10.35 1.54 -7.87
C ARG A 171 -10.64 1.90 -6.41
N THR A 172 -10.49 0.92 -5.52
CA THR A 172 -10.45 1.09 -4.05
C THR A 172 -9.10 0.61 -3.50
N TYR A 173 -8.82 0.93 -2.24
CA TYR A 173 -7.47 0.74 -1.66
C TYR A 173 -7.38 -0.36 -0.61
N GLY A 174 -8.45 -0.60 0.15
CA GLY A 174 -8.48 -1.58 1.22
C GLY A 174 -9.81 -2.31 1.29
N THR A 175 -9.97 -3.12 2.34
CA THR A 175 -11.19 -3.91 2.58
C THR A 175 -11.94 -3.54 3.86
N ASP A 176 -11.41 -2.59 4.63
CA ASP A 176 -12.03 -2.02 5.82
C ASP A 176 -13.36 -1.31 5.49
N CYS A 177 -14.14 -0.97 6.51
CA CYS A 177 -15.43 -0.29 6.35
C CYS A 177 -16.45 -1.04 5.45
N ASN A 178 -16.27 -2.35 5.23
CA ASN A 178 -17.06 -3.13 4.27
C ASN A 178 -17.00 -2.53 2.84
N GLN A 179 -15.93 -1.80 2.53
CA GLN A 179 -15.85 -0.99 1.32
C GLN A 179 -15.88 -1.83 0.04
N THR A 180 -15.31 -3.03 0.07
CA THR A 180 -15.31 -3.93 -1.08
C THR A 180 -16.74 -4.27 -1.48
N ALA A 181 -17.61 -4.65 -0.54
CA ALA A 181 -18.98 -5.02 -0.83
C ALA A 181 -19.83 -3.83 -1.27
N THR A 182 -19.68 -2.68 -0.60
CA THR A 182 -20.49 -1.49 -0.90
C THR A 182 -20.14 -0.90 -2.26
N VAL A 183 -18.84 -0.77 -2.56
CA VAL A 183 -18.36 -0.27 -3.85
C VAL A 183 -18.61 -1.28 -4.97
N LEU A 184 -18.48 -2.58 -4.73
CA LEU A 184 -18.82 -3.60 -5.75
C LEU A 184 -20.29 -3.52 -6.16
N THR A 185 -21.19 -3.28 -5.20
CA THR A 185 -22.63 -3.11 -5.45
C THR A 185 -22.90 -1.87 -6.29
N ALA A 186 -22.33 -0.72 -5.93
CA ALA A 186 -22.49 0.52 -6.68
C ALA A 186 -21.85 0.45 -8.08
N ALA A 187 -20.65 -0.11 -8.19
CA ALA A 187 -19.96 -0.32 -9.46
C ALA A 187 -20.80 -1.18 -10.42
N ARG A 188 -21.39 -2.28 -9.93
CA ARG A 188 -22.31 -3.14 -10.70
C ARG A 188 -23.49 -2.35 -11.25
N ALA A 189 -24.14 -1.52 -10.42
CA ALA A 189 -25.27 -0.69 -10.84
C ALA A 189 -24.91 0.33 -11.94
N HIS A 190 -23.65 0.76 -11.99
CA HIS A 190 -23.12 1.72 -12.96
C HIS A 190 -22.35 1.07 -14.13
N ASN A 191 -22.44 -0.26 -14.30
CA ASN A 191 -21.72 -1.02 -15.33
C ASN A 191 -20.19 -0.89 -15.26
N MET A 192 -19.66 -0.66 -14.07
CA MET A 192 -18.23 -0.56 -13.80
C MET A 192 -17.70 -1.89 -13.24
N LYS A 193 -16.44 -2.20 -13.56
CA LYS A 193 -15.67 -3.22 -12.83
C LYS A 193 -15.02 -2.61 -11.59
N LEU A 194 -14.59 -3.46 -10.66
CA LEU A 194 -13.82 -3.07 -9.48
C LEU A 194 -12.36 -3.49 -9.62
N PHE A 195 -11.45 -2.55 -9.41
CA PHE A 195 -10.07 -2.79 -9.04
C PHE A 195 -10.01 -2.74 -7.51
N ALA A 196 -10.00 -3.88 -6.85
CA ALA A 196 -10.05 -3.97 -5.39
C ALA A 196 -8.64 -3.92 -4.80
N GLY A 197 -8.45 -3.17 -3.72
CA GLY A 197 -7.18 -3.09 -3.01
C GLY A 197 -7.17 -3.90 -1.71
N ILE A 198 -6.05 -4.56 -1.46
CA ILE A 198 -5.64 -5.07 -0.15
C ILE A 198 -4.60 -4.09 0.39
N PHE A 199 -4.89 -3.42 1.49
CA PHE A 199 -4.03 -2.36 2.03
C PHE A 199 -3.01 -2.92 3.02
N ASP A 200 -3.47 -3.72 3.98
CA ASP A 200 -2.63 -4.27 5.05
C ASP A 200 -2.09 -5.67 4.68
N ILE A 201 -0.83 -5.71 4.22
CA ILE A 201 -0.16 -6.97 3.88
C ILE A 201 0.28 -7.79 5.10
N SER A 202 0.11 -7.27 6.31
CA SER A 202 0.33 -8.04 7.54
C SER A 202 -0.87 -8.94 7.88
N ASN A 203 -2.03 -8.66 7.29
CA ASN A 203 -3.28 -9.40 7.48
C ASN A 203 -3.87 -9.91 6.15
N ILE A 204 -3.05 -10.54 5.31
CA ILE A 204 -3.48 -11.03 4.00
C ILE A 204 -4.69 -11.96 4.08
N ASP A 205 -4.72 -12.89 5.04
CA ASP A 205 -5.80 -13.86 5.16
C ASP A 205 -7.15 -13.16 5.42
N GLY A 206 -7.17 -12.15 6.29
CA GLY A 206 -8.36 -11.37 6.59
C GLY A 206 -8.81 -10.50 5.41
N GLU A 207 -7.86 -9.79 4.78
CA GLU A 207 -8.15 -8.93 3.62
C GLU A 207 -8.67 -9.74 2.42
N VAL A 208 -8.07 -10.91 2.14
CA VAL A 208 -8.54 -11.82 1.08
C VAL A 208 -9.92 -12.39 1.41
N SER A 209 -10.17 -12.80 2.66
CA SER A 209 -11.49 -13.27 3.08
C SER A 209 -12.56 -12.22 2.83
N ASN A 210 -12.30 -10.95 3.17
CA ASN A 210 -13.24 -9.85 2.94
C ASN A 210 -13.61 -9.69 1.46
N ILE A 211 -12.67 -9.89 0.53
CA ILE A 211 -12.94 -9.85 -0.91
C ILE A 211 -13.78 -11.06 -1.36
N ILE A 212 -13.44 -12.26 -0.89
CA ILE A 212 -14.19 -13.49 -1.21
C ILE A 212 -15.64 -13.36 -0.71
N ASP A 213 -15.82 -12.88 0.52
CA ASP A 213 -17.14 -12.69 1.12
C ASP A 213 -17.95 -11.61 0.38
N ALA A 214 -17.34 -10.47 0.05
CA ALA A 214 -17.98 -9.40 -0.72
C ALA A 214 -18.43 -9.83 -2.12
N THR A 215 -17.69 -10.75 -2.75
CA THR A 215 -18.03 -11.29 -4.07
C THR A 215 -19.00 -12.46 -4.00
N ASN A 216 -19.18 -13.09 -2.82
CA ASN A 216 -19.94 -14.32 -2.63
C ASN A 216 -19.51 -15.42 -3.63
N GLY A 217 -18.20 -15.50 -3.90
CA GLY A 217 -17.60 -16.42 -4.88
C GLY A 217 -17.80 -16.04 -6.36
N ASP A 218 -18.55 -14.97 -6.67
CA ASP A 218 -18.69 -14.45 -8.03
C ASP A 218 -17.80 -13.22 -8.26
N PHE A 219 -16.62 -13.48 -8.83
CA PHE A 219 -15.64 -12.47 -9.17
C PHE A 219 -15.87 -11.79 -10.53
N SER A 220 -17.00 -12.03 -11.20
CA SER A 220 -17.24 -11.52 -12.56
C SER A 220 -17.15 -9.99 -12.67
N ASN A 221 -17.36 -9.25 -11.59
CA ASN A 221 -17.23 -7.79 -11.53
C ASN A 221 -15.89 -7.28 -11.01
N ILE A 222 -14.97 -8.16 -10.60
CA ILE A 222 -13.60 -7.80 -10.24
C ILE A 222 -12.72 -7.83 -11.48
N HIS A 223 -12.10 -6.71 -11.81
CA HIS A 223 -11.10 -6.63 -12.88
C HIS A 223 -9.71 -7.02 -12.38
N THR A 224 -9.31 -6.49 -11.23
CA THR A 224 -7.98 -6.68 -10.65
C THR A 224 -8.06 -6.62 -9.13
N ILE A 225 -7.18 -7.36 -8.47
CA ILE A 225 -6.91 -7.22 -7.04
C ILE A 225 -5.46 -6.72 -6.87
N SER A 226 -5.24 -5.58 -6.22
CA SER A 226 -3.89 -5.15 -5.83
C SER A 226 -3.54 -5.56 -4.41
N VAL A 227 -2.30 -5.95 -4.19
CA VAL A 227 -1.74 -6.27 -2.86
C VAL A 227 -0.71 -5.20 -2.49
N GLY A 228 -1.06 -4.38 -1.51
CA GLY A 228 -0.29 -3.22 -1.09
C GLY A 228 -0.45 -1.99 -2.00
N ASN A 229 -0.05 -0.83 -1.47
CA ASN A 229 0.02 0.43 -2.18
C ASN A 229 1.21 1.26 -1.66
N GLU A 230 2.24 1.44 -2.48
CA GLU A 230 3.44 2.25 -2.19
C GLU A 230 4.27 1.81 -0.97
N LEU A 231 4.19 0.52 -0.61
CA LEU A 231 4.81 0.01 0.61
C LEU A 231 6.35 0.05 0.56
N VAL A 232 6.94 -0.12 -0.63
CA VAL A 232 8.41 -0.06 -0.80
C VAL A 232 8.86 1.40 -0.88
N ASN A 233 8.17 2.25 -1.64
CA ASN A 233 8.46 3.68 -1.69
C ASN A 233 8.43 4.33 -0.30
N ASN A 234 7.46 3.96 0.52
CA ASN A 234 7.31 4.49 1.87
C ASN A 234 8.28 3.87 2.88
N GLY A 235 9.09 2.88 2.48
CA GLY A 235 10.01 2.16 3.35
C GLY A 235 9.32 1.34 4.44
N GLN A 236 8.03 1.03 4.26
CA GLN A 236 7.23 0.28 5.24
C GLN A 236 7.51 -1.23 5.17
N HIS A 237 7.74 -1.74 3.96
CA HIS A 237 8.01 -3.15 3.71
C HIS A 237 9.13 -3.33 2.69
N SER A 238 9.83 -4.46 2.80
CA SER A 238 10.81 -4.85 1.78
C SER A 238 10.10 -5.40 0.53
N VAL A 239 10.81 -5.40 -0.60
CA VAL A 239 10.35 -6.04 -1.85
C VAL A 239 9.95 -7.50 -1.62
N SER A 240 10.73 -8.24 -0.82
CA SER A 240 10.44 -9.64 -0.49
C SER A 240 9.17 -9.82 0.33
N ASP A 241 8.85 -8.88 1.23
CA ASP A 241 7.61 -8.95 2.01
C ASP A 241 6.39 -8.77 1.10
N VAL A 242 6.45 -7.77 0.22
CA VAL A 242 5.37 -7.47 -0.74
C VAL A 242 5.16 -8.62 -1.73
N VAL A 243 6.23 -9.18 -2.30
CA VAL A 243 6.14 -10.32 -3.22
C VAL A 243 5.59 -11.57 -2.52
N SER A 244 5.98 -11.82 -1.26
CA SER A 244 5.47 -12.95 -0.48
C SER A 244 3.98 -12.79 -0.19
N ALA A 245 3.55 -11.59 0.21
CA ALA A 245 2.15 -11.28 0.44
C ALA A 245 1.30 -11.43 -0.83
N LEU A 246 1.80 -10.94 -1.97
CA LEU A 246 1.15 -11.07 -3.27
C LEU A 246 0.97 -12.54 -3.67
N ASN A 247 2.00 -13.37 -3.49
CA ASN A 247 1.92 -14.80 -3.80
C ASN A 247 0.97 -15.55 -2.86
N ASN A 248 0.91 -15.19 -1.57
CA ASN A 248 -0.05 -15.74 -0.62
C ASN A 248 -1.49 -15.41 -1.06
N ALA A 249 -1.78 -14.13 -1.32
CA ALA A 249 -3.08 -13.69 -1.79
C ALA A 249 -3.48 -14.39 -3.10
N ARG A 250 -2.56 -14.53 -4.06
CA ARG A 250 -2.76 -15.26 -5.31
C ARG A 250 -3.16 -16.72 -5.07
N GLY A 251 -2.52 -17.41 -4.14
CA GLY A 251 -2.87 -18.79 -3.77
C GLY A 251 -4.28 -18.91 -3.20
N GLN A 252 -4.66 -18.02 -2.29
CA GLN A 252 -5.99 -18.03 -1.66
C GLN A 252 -7.11 -17.67 -2.65
N LEU A 253 -6.91 -16.60 -3.43
CA LEU A 253 -7.89 -16.12 -4.40
C LEU A 253 -8.12 -17.14 -5.53
N SER A 254 -7.05 -17.76 -6.05
CA SER A 254 -7.17 -18.83 -7.04
C SER A 254 -7.87 -20.08 -6.47
N GLY A 255 -7.59 -20.44 -5.22
CA GLY A 255 -8.31 -21.50 -4.50
C GLY A 255 -9.81 -21.22 -4.32
N ALA A 256 -10.20 -19.94 -4.24
CA ALA A 256 -11.59 -19.50 -4.20
C ALA A 256 -12.24 -19.35 -5.59
N GLY A 257 -11.50 -19.57 -6.68
CA GLY A 257 -12.01 -19.51 -8.05
C GLY A 257 -11.78 -18.18 -8.78
N TYR A 258 -11.02 -17.24 -8.21
CA TYR A 258 -10.61 -16.03 -8.91
C TYR A 258 -9.47 -16.32 -9.90
N ASN A 259 -9.69 -15.96 -11.17
CA ASN A 259 -8.71 -16.14 -12.25
C ASN A 259 -8.35 -14.81 -12.93
N GLY A 260 -8.67 -13.67 -12.30
CA GLY A 260 -8.33 -12.35 -12.81
C GLY A 260 -6.93 -11.90 -12.42
N ASN A 261 -6.62 -10.64 -12.71
CA ASN A 261 -5.30 -10.09 -12.49
C ASN A 261 -5.03 -9.78 -11.01
N ILE A 262 -3.82 -10.09 -10.57
CA ILE A 262 -3.28 -9.76 -9.25
C ILE A 262 -1.95 -9.04 -9.45
N VAL A 263 -1.85 -7.85 -8.87
CA VAL A 263 -0.69 -6.97 -8.99
C VAL A 263 -0.30 -6.41 -7.62
N THR A 264 0.91 -5.86 -7.51
CA THR A 264 1.25 -4.92 -6.44
C THR A 264 1.43 -3.54 -7.05
N VAL A 265 1.08 -2.49 -6.29
CA VAL A 265 1.15 -1.10 -6.75
C VAL A 265 2.19 -0.36 -5.93
N ASP A 266 3.10 0.32 -6.61
CA ASP A 266 4.06 1.23 -5.99
C ASP A 266 4.30 2.47 -6.88
N THR A 267 5.11 3.44 -6.44
CA THR A 267 5.43 4.60 -7.28
C THR A 267 6.23 4.18 -8.50
N PHE A 268 6.14 4.92 -9.61
CA PHE A 268 6.94 4.64 -10.80
C PHE A 268 8.46 4.54 -10.49
N VAL A 269 8.95 5.33 -9.53
CA VAL A 269 10.35 5.30 -9.09
C VAL A 269 10.67 3.98 -8.41
N ALA A 270 9.84 3.55 -7.45
CA ALA A 270 10.03 2.28 -6.75
C ALA A 270 9.90 1.08 -7.69
N MET A 271 8.95 1.12 -8.63
CA MET A 271 8.77 0.08 -9.63
C MET A 271 9.98 -0.05 -10.58
N ILE A 272 10.57 1.08 -11.01
CA ILE A 272 11.80 1.06 -11.83
C ILE A 272 12.99 0.53 -11.04
N ALA A 273 13.10 0.89 -9.76
CA ALA A 273 14.22 0.49 -8.91
C ALA A 273 14.14 -0.97 -8.45
N ASN A 274 12.93 -1.54 -8.39
CA ASN A 274 12.66 -2.87 -7.85
C ASN A 274 11.76 -3.66 -8.82
N PRO A 275 12.27 -4.08 -9.99
CA PRO A 275 11.47 -4.76 -11.01
C PRO A 275 10.86 -6.10 -10.54
N GLU A 276 11.36 -6.69 -9.45
CA GLU A 276 10.78 -7.90 -8.84
C GLU A 276 9.30 -7.71 -8.47
N LEU A 277 8.87 -6.48 -8.16
CA LEU A 277 7.47 -6.13 -7.87
C LEU A 277 6.58 -6.37 -9.10
N CYS A 278 7.01 -5.92 -10.28
CA CYS A 278 6.25 -6.16 -11.51
C CYS A 278 6.49 -7.56 -12.07
N GLU A 279 7.61 -8.22 -11.81
CA GLU A 279 7.83 -9.62 -12.18
C GLU A 279 6.81 -10.54 -11.52
N ALA A 280 6.52 -10.35 -10.23
CA ALA A 280 5.51 -11.10 -9.47
C ALA A 280 4.06 -10.74 -9.83
N SER A 281 3.85 -9.57 -10.44
CA SER A 281 2.53 -9.06 -10.85
C SER A 281 2.14 -9.53 -12.26
N ASP A 282 0.84 -9.62 -12.53
CA ASP A 282 0.35 -9.99 -13.88
C ASP A 282 0.62 -8.91 -14.93
N TYR A 283 0.66 -7.65 -14.52
CA TYR A 283 1.16 -6.52 -15.30
C TYR A 283 1.88 -5.52 -14.38
N ALA A 284 2.61 -4.56 -14.94
CA ALA A 284 3.25 -3.53 -14.14
C ALA A 284 2.20 -2.47 -13.72
N ALA A 285 2.07 -2.21 -12.43
CA ALA A 285 1.10 -1.26 -11.90
C ALA A 285 1.83 -0.18 -11.10
N ALA A 286 1.72 1.08 -11.53
CA ALA A 286 2.50 2.17 -10.95
C ALA A 286 1.67 3.42 -10.71
N ASN A 287 1.90 4.08 -9.58
CA ASN A 287 1.39 5.42 -9.31
C ASN A 287 2.34 6.48 -9.88
N CYS A 288 1.79 7.48 -10.57
CA CYS A 288 2.58 8.54 -11.18
C CYS A 288 1.77 9.83 -11.34
N HIS A 289 2.14 10.86 -10.58
CA HIS A 289 1.56 12.20 -10.69
C HIS A 289 2.62 13.19 -11.15
N ALA A 290 2.40 13.81 -12.31
CA ALA A 290 3.28 14.87 -12.81
C ALA A 290 3.43 16.06 -11.84
N PHE A 291 2.43 16.29 -10.98
CA PHE A 291 2.46 17.34 -9.96
C PHE A 291 3.69 17.27 -9.04
N PHE A 292 4.17 16.07 -8.70
CA PHE A 292 5.28 15.89 -7.77
C PHE A 292 6.67 16.05 -8.40
N ASP A 293 6.78 16.03 -9.73
CA ASP A 293 8.06 16.29 -10.43
C ASP A 293 8.52 17.74 -10.27
N GLY A 294 7.57 18.68 -10.29
CA GLY A 294 7.82 20.12 -10.13
C GLY A 294 8.40 20.83 -11.36
N GLY A 295 8.86 20.09 -12.37
CA GLY A 295 9.30 20.62 -13.67
C GLY A 295 8.19 20.62 -14.73
N VAL A 296 7.04 20.01 -14.45
CA VAL A 296 5.95 19.80 -15.41
C VAL A 296 4.76 20.70 -15.09
N SER A 297 4.26 21.43 -16.09
CA SER A 297 2.98 22.16 -15.99
C SER A 297 1.79 21.24 -16.27
N ALA A 298 0.57 21.70 -15.98
CA ALA A 298 -0.64 20.91 -16.20
C ALA A 298 -0.79 20.39 -17.64
N GLU A 299 -0.42 21.20 -18.63
CA GLU A 299 -0.50 20.84 -20.05
C GLU A 299 0.42 19.65 -20.40
N GLY A 300 1.57 19.53 -19.72
CA GLY A 300 2.55 18.46 -19.94
C GLY A 300 2.32 17.20 -19.10
N ALA A 301 1.26 17.16 -18.29
CA ALA A 301 1.02 16.05 -17.35
C ALA A 301 0.91 14.69 -18.05
N GLY A 302 0.15 14.61 -19.14
CA GLY A 302 -0.04 13.39 -19.92
C GLY A 302 1.25 12.86 -20.52
N ASP A 303 2.01 13.70 -21.22
CA ASP A 303 3.28 13.32 -21.85
C ASP A 303 4.31 12.84 -20.82
N PHE A 304 4.40 13.53 -19.68
CA PHE A 304 5.28 13.12 -18.59
C PHE A 304 4.89 11.73 -18.06
N VAL A 305 3.62 11.54 -17.69
CA VAL A 305 3.13 10.29 -17.08
C VAL A 305 3.25 9.12 -18.07
N LEU A 306 2.99 9.34 -19.36
CA LEU A 306 3.21 8.35 -20.40
C LEU A 306 4.69 7.97 -20.53
N SER A 307 5.59 8.95 -20.48
CA SER A 307 7.03 8.67 -20.52
C SER A 307 7.51 7.88 -19.29
N GLN A 308 6.92 8.10 -18.11
CA GLN A 308 7.24 7.31 -16.91
C GLN A 308 6.68 5.88 -17.03
N ALA A 309 5.46 5.72 -17.55
CA ALA A 309 4.87 4.40 -17.81
C ALA A 309 5.75 3.57 -18.75
N GLN A 310 6.32 4.18 -19.80
CA GLN A 310 7.25 3.52 -20.72
C GLN A 310 8.57 3.12 -20.04
N GLN A 311 9.07 3.94 -19.11
CA GLN A 311 10.26 3.60 -18.32
C GLN A 311 10.01 2.45 -17.35
N VAL A 312 8.85 2.44 -16.68
CA VAL A 312 8.40 1.30 -15.86
C VAL A 312 8.30 0.05 -16.71
N SER A 313 7.61 0.10 -17.86
CA SER A 313 7.50 -1.05 -18.77
C SER A 313 8.87 -1.59 -19.17
N LYS A 314 9.82 -0.71 -19.51
CA LYS A 314 11.20 -1.11 -19.85
C LYS A 314 11.92 -1.78 -18.68
N ALA A 315 11.80 -1.27 -17.46
CA ALA A 315 12.38 -1.90 -16.27
C ALA A 315 11.73 -3.27 -15.98
N CYS A 316 10.43 -3.38 -16.22
CA CYS A 316 9.59 -4.57 -16.01
C CYS A 316 9.63 -5.55 -17.19
N GLY A 317 10.73 -5.61 -17.95
CA GLY A 317 10.91 -6.57 -19.04
C GLY A 317 9.94 -6.41 -20.22
N GLY A 318 9.38 -5.21 -20.41
CA GLY A 318 8.42 -4.91 -21.46
C GLY A 318 6.96 -5.23 -21.10
N LYS A 319 6.66 -5.59 -19.85
CA LYS A 319 5.27 -5.78 -19.40
C LYS A 319 4.45 -4.51 -19.66
N ASN A 320 3.19 -4.69 -20.04
CA ASN A 320 2.24 -3.59 -20.11
C ASN A 320 2.18 -2.87 -18.76
N THR A 321 2.15 -1.54 -18.78
CA THR A 321 2.10 -0.72 -17.56
C THR A 321 0.77 0.00 -17.45
N TRP A 322 0.09 -0.24 -16.33
CA TRP A 322 -1.06 0.54 -15.89
C TRP A 322 -0.60 1.65 -14.95
N ILE A 323 -1.00 2.88 -15.26
CA ILE A 323 -0.91 3.97 -14.29
C ILE A 323 -2.13 3.90 -13.40
N THR A 324 -1.92 3.48 -12.16
CA THR A 324 -2.99 3.16 -11.21
C THR A 324 -3.46 4.35 -10.39
N GLU A 325 -2.71 5.44 -10.41
CA GLU A 325 -3.09 6.77 -9.95
C GLU A 325 -2.37 7.84 -10.79
N SER A 326 -3.14 8.77 -11.33
CA SER A 326 -2.62 10.05 -11.80
C SER A 326 -3.70 11.13 -11.72
N GLY A 327 -3.31 12.34 -11.37
CA GLY A 327 -4.24 13.44 -11.16
C GLY A 327 -3.54 14.77 -10.99
N TRP A 328 -4.31 15.77 -10.56
CA TRP A 328 -3.80 17.11 -10.27
C TRP A 328 -4.66 17.78 -9.20
N PRO A 329 -4.08 18.48 -8.21
CA PRO A 329 -4.84 19.06 -7.12
C PRO A 329 -5.45 20.42 -7.49
N THR A 330 -6.59 20.73 -6.87
CA THR A 330 -7.27 22.02 -7.02
C THR A 330 -6.78 23.08 -6.03
N GLN A 331 -6.14 22.67 -4.94
CA GLN A 331 -5.59 23.56 -3.91
C GLN A 331 -4.24 23.02 -3.40
N GLY A 332 -3.57 23.80 -2.56
CA GLY A 332 -2.21 23.55 -2.08
C GLY A 332 -1.24 24.60 -2.59
N SER A 333 0.04 24.39 -2.29
CA SER A 333 1.15 25.21 -2.77
C SER A 333 1.65 24.71 -4.13
N SER A 334 2.22 25.60 -4.93
CA SER A 334 2.89 25.21 -6.16
C SER A 334 4.17 24.42 -5.88
N ASN A 335 4.40 23.38 -6.67
CA ASN A 335 5.68 22.70 -6.78
C ASN A 335 6.34 23.14 -8.09
N GLY A 336 7.18 24.17 -8.05
CA GLY A 336 7.82 24.71 -9.27
C GLY A 336 6.79 25.12 -10.34
N ALA A 337 6.83 24.46 -11.50
CA ALA A 337 5.90 24.67 -12.61
C ALA A 337 4.52 24.01 -12.39
N ALA A 338 4.41 23.07 -11.43
CA ALA A 338 3.17 22.40 -11.10
C ALA A 338 2.33 23.26 -10.14
N VAL A 339 1.39 24.02 -10.71
CA VAL A 339 0.52 24.94 -9.98
C VAL A 339 -0.87 24.28 -9.75
N PRO A 340 -1.33 24.09 -8.50
CA PRO A 340 -2.69 23.63 -8.21
C PRO A 340 -3.74 24.62 -8.71
N GLY A 341 -4.95 24.13 -9.00
CA GLY A 341 -6.09 24.99 -9.35
C GLY A 341 -7.11 24.26 -10.21
N THR A 342 -8.39 24.63 -10.13
CA THR A 342 -9.46 23.97 -10.90
C THR A 342 -9.23 24.01 -12.42
N ALA A 343 -8.70 25.12 -12.95
CA ALA A 343 -8.38 25.23 -14.38
C ALA A 343 -7.20 24.32 -14.77
N ASN A 344 -6.17 24.25 -13.91
CA ASN A 344 -5.01 23.40 -14.14
C ASN A 344 -5.34 21.92 -13.95
N GLN A 345 -6.23 21.57 -13.00
CA GLN A 345 -6.73 20.21 -12.87
C GLN A 345 -7.45 19.76 -14.14
N ARG A 346 -8.36 20.57 -14.67
CA ARG A 346 -9.02 20.25 -15.95
C ARG A 346 -8.01 20.04 -17.07
N THR A 347 -7.05 20.96 -17.20
CA THR A 347 -6.00 20.89 -18.23
C THR A 347 -5.14 19.64 -18.09
N ALA A 348 -4.74 19.27 -16.87
CA ALA A 348 -3.95 18.08 -16.60
C ALA A 348 -4.73 16.79 -16.87
N ILE A 349 -6.00 16.73 -16.46
CA ILE A 349 -6.86 15.58 -16.74
C ILE A 349 -7.09 15.43 -18.25
N ASP A 350 -7.31 16.52 -18.99
CA ASP A 350 -7.46 16.48 -20.45
C ASP A 350 -6.16 16.02 -21.14
N SER A 351 -5.00 16.47 -20.64
CA SER A 351 -3.68 16.03 -21.10
C SER A 351 -3.47 14.52 -20.85
N LEU A 352 -3.76 14.05 -19.63
CA LEU A 352 -3.69 12.62 -19.26
C LEU A 352 -4.61 11.77 -20.15
N LYS A 353 -5.87 12.18 -20.32
CA LYS A 353 -6.83 11.50 -21.19
C LYS A 353 -6.38 11.48 -22.66
N SER A 354 -5.71 12.54 -23.13
CA SER A 354 -5.21 12.59 -24.51
C SER A 354 -4.00 11.68 -24.73
N ALA A 355 -3.17 11.48 -23.70
CA ALA A 355 -1.97 10.63 -23.77
C ALA A 355 -2.27 9.13 -23.61
N PHE A 356 -3.38 8.78 -22.96
CA PHE A 356 -3.75 7.39 -22.65
C PHE A 356 -5.09 7.01 -23.29
N SER A 357 -5.09 5.97 -24.13
CA SER A 357 -6.32 5.38 -24.69
C SER A 357 -6.95 4.29 -23.80
N GLY A 358 -6.25 3.93 -22.72
CA GLY A 358 -6.56 2.85 -21.77
C GLY A 358 -5.45 2.77 -20.71
N ASN A 359 -5.54 1.85 -19.76
CA ASN A 359 -4.52 1.59 -18.72
C ASN A 359 -4.17 2.79 -17.80
N LEU A 360 -5.14 3.68 -17.58
CA LEU A 360 -5.01 4.84 -16.70
C LEU A 360 -6.21 4.91 -15.74
N ILE A 361 -5.92 5.05 -14.45
CA ILE A 361 -6.89 5.31 -13.39
C ILE A 361 -6.68 6.74 -12.89
N LEU A 362 -7.70 7.58 -13.09
CA LEU A 362 -7.67 8.97 -12.65
C LEU A 362 -7.86 9.07 -11.14
N PHE A 363 -7.00 9.84 -10.50
CA PHE A 363 -7.02 10.13 -9.08
C PHE A 363 -7.54 11.55 -8.84
N THR A 364 -8.69 11.75 -8.20
CA THR A 364 -9.65 10.77 -7.66
C THR A 364 -11.08 11.32 -7.85
N ALA A 365 -12.12 10.53 -7.57
CA ALA A 365 -13.50 11.00 -7.70
C ALA A 365 -13.78 12.24 -6.85
N TYR A 366 -13.52 12.18 -5.54
CA TYR A 366 -13.87 13.23 -4.59
C TYR A 366 -12.70 13.64 -3.70
N ASN A 367 -12.80 14.84 -3.13
CA ASN A 367 -11.86 15.36 -2.15
C ASN A 367 -11.85 14.48 -0.89
N ASP A 368 -10.68 13.97 -0.54
CA ASP A 368 -10.45 13.15 0.65
C ASP A 368 -10.18 14.06 1.85
N MET A 369 -11.21 14.73 2.37
CA MET A 369 -11.04 15.69 3.47
C MET A 369 -10.54 15.07 4.78
N TRP A 370 -10.66 13.74 4.92
CA TRP A 370 -10.13 12.97 6.04
C TRP A 370 -8.59 12.85 6.02
N LYS A 371 -7.94 13.10 4.87
CA LYS A 371 -6.47 13.09 4.76
C LYS A 371 -5.85 14.31 5.41
N SER A 372 -4.59 14.17 5.81
CA SER A 372 -3.81 15.24 6.43
C SER A 372 -2.82 15.86 5.44
N ASN A 373 -2.93 17.17 5.28
CA ASN A 373 -1.98 17.95 4.51
C ASN A 373 -0.62 18.04 5.21
N ASN A 374 0.46 17.99 4.44
CA ASN A 374 1.81 18.22 4.94
C ASN A 374 2.68 18.93 3.89
N ALA A 375 3.91 19.28 4.26
CA ALA A 375 4.81 20.02 3.37
C ALA A 375 5.30 19.17 2.18
N GLY A 376 5.50 17.86 2.37
CA GLY A 376 5.92 16.94 1.30
C GLY A 376 4.85 16.76 0.21
N THR A 377 3.58 16.96 0.58
CA THR A 377 2.44 16.89 -0.33
C THR A 377 1.98 18.26 -0.79
N TYR A 378 2.76 19.31 -0.50
CA TYR A 378 2.45 20.70 -0.84
C TYR A 378 1.09 21.17 -0.30
N GLY A 379 0.59 20.54 0.77
CA GLY A 379 -0.74 20.80 1.32
C GLY A 379 -1.89 20.50 0.35
N ALA A 380 -1.71 19.51 -0.53
CA ALA A 380 -2.65 19.18 -1.59
C ALA A 380 -3.48 17.90 -1.34
N GLU A 381 -3.14 17.07 -0.35
CA GLU A 381 -3.73 15.73 -0.12
C GLU A 381 -5.26 15.69 -0.10
N GLN A 382 -5.89 16.75 0.40
CA GLN A 382 -7.35 16.81 0.51
C GLN A 382 -8.06 17.18 -0.80
N PHE A 383 -7.35 17.64 -1.83
CA PHE A 383 -7.93 18.47 -2.89
C PHE A 383 -7.78 17.93 -4.32
N TRP A 384 -7.69 16.60 -4.47
CA TRP A 384 -7.53 15.91 -5.75
C TRP A 384 -8.84 15.53 -6.43
N GLY A 385 -9.99 15.72 -5.78
CA GLY A 385 -11.29 15.30 -6.26
C GLY A 385 -11.72 16.00 -7.54
N MET A 386 -11.95 15.24 -8.60
CA MET A 386 -12.43 15.75 -9.90
C MET A 386 -13.87 16.28 -9.83
N TYR A 387 -14.66 15.75 -8.90
CA TYR A 387 -16.04 16.15 -8.64
C TYR A 387 -16.16 17.08 -7.42
N GLY A 388 -15.04 17.50 -6.82
CA GLY A 388 -15.03 18.26 -5.58
C GLY A 388 -15.36 17.40 -4.36
N ASN A 389 -16.15 17.91 -3.41
CA ASN A 389 -16.56 17.13 -2.23
C ASN A 389 -17.65 16.13 -2.58
N ALA A 390 -17.65 14.97 -1.93
CA ALA A 390 -18.63 13.93 -2.18
C ALA A 390 -20.06 14.37 -1.75
N PRO A 391 -21.12 14.07 -2.52
CA PRO A 391 -22.50 14.41 -2.18
C PRO A 391 -22.95 13.89 -0.81
N SER A 392 -22.42 12.74 -0.38
CA SER A 392 -22.77 12.14 0.91
C SER A 392 -22.06 12.77 2.12
N SER A 393 -21.23 13.82 1.92
CA SER A 393 -20.31 14.38 2.93
C SER A 393 -20.96 15.36 3.90
#